data_AF-A0A381RX15-F1
#
_entry.id   AF-A0A381RX15-F1
#
_cell.length_a   1.000
_cell.length_b   1.000
_cell.length_c   1.000
_cell.angle_alpha   90.00
_cell.angle_beta   90.00
_cell.angle_gamma   90.00
#
_symmetry.space_group_name_H-M   'P 1'
#
loop_
_entity.id
_entity.type
_entity.pdbx_description
1 polymer ?
#
loop_
_entity_poly.entity_id
_entity_poly.type
_entity_poly.pdbx_seq_one_letter_code
_entity_poly.pdbx_strand_id
1 'polypeptide(L)'
;MYGFTQFEYLANLSGNNEFSEAKEEYAATSYIVMNSNYSSFLCEEAACVQVTFAHEFFHAIQFGYDAWDRIWFLESTAVWMEDEVYNDINDNYYFLELWMKQPHVALDHSRAPHWYGSWIFFRYLSEHLGGPATIRKMFEQSVENVTKDESDNTIYTIDQVLRRRGSSFREALNQMAVANHLLTSDSDAGDYRYEEGTAYREYGIEPRLDRTVTLNGAGAIVEYTGNELMHNATHYIGFTLPEGAIEMNFESFSDSLRYNINGIPESGISFSVYRARGRTIIPIPTGTDMFTVAVVTDTVKNVKYHYRLTINTDVIIPTAITLSPNFPNPFNVTTTIRFFLPTWEEVALSVVDLKGREVKSVKLGEVQAGYNEVTLEARDLPSGPYIIKLDGETETVARKVMLIK
;
A
#
# COMPACT_ATOMS: atom_id res chain seq x y z
N MET A 1 -11.52 -9.48 30.73
CA MET A 1 -11.65 -8.15 30.11
C MET A 1 -10.66 -7.26 30.83
N TYR A 2 -9.73 -6.64 30.10
CA TYR A 2 -8.66 -5.82 30.67
C TYR A 2 -9.23 -4.48 31.20
N GLY A 3 -9.99 -3.81 30.35
CA GLY A 3 -10.82 -2.65 30.63
C GLY A 3 -11.91 -2.56 29.56
N PHE A 4 -12.73 -1.52 29.62
CA PHE A 4 -13.61 -1.14 28.51
C PHE A 4 -14.02 0.34 28.61
N THR A 5 -14.36 0.90 27.47
CA THR A 5 -14.97 2.23 27.33
C THR A 5 -16.38 2.07 26.81
N GLN A 6 -17.32 2.75 27.46
CA GLN A 6 -18.73 2.70 27.09
C GLN A 6 -19.36 4.07 27.07
N PHE A 7 -20.43 4.22 26.30
CA PHE A 7 -21.21 5.44 26.30
C PHE A 7 -21.90 5.65 27.65
N GLU A 8 -21.88 6.90 28.09
CA GLU A 8 -22.65 7.38 29.22
C GLU A 8 -24.11 7.61 28.75
N TYR A 9 -24.92 6.56 28.74
CA TYR A 9 -26.33 6.64 28.30
C TYR A 9 -27.16 7.67 29.09
N LEU A 10 -26.76 7.97 30.33
CA LEU A 10 -27.40 8.98 31.18
C LEU A 10 -27.08 10.42 30.74
N ALA A 11 -26.02 10.63 29.95
CA ALA A 11 -25.69 11.91 29.32
C ALA A 11 -26.36 12.07 27.94
N ASN A 12 -27.46 11.35 27.69
CA ASN A 12 -28.30 11.47 26.50
C ASN A 12 -27.59 11.19 25.15
N LEU A 13 -26.42 10.53 25.17
CA LEU A 13 -25.59 10.23 23.99
C LEU A 13 -25.32 11.48 23.12
N SER A 14 -25.16 12.63 23.76
CA SER A 14 -24.83 13.87 23.08
C SER A 14 -23.43 14.32 23.43
N GLY A 15 -22.67 14.72 22.43
CA GLY A 15 -21.39 15.41 22.54
C GLY A 15 -21.29 16.49 21.47
N ASN A 16 -20.50 17.51 21.72
CA ASN A 16 -20.01 18.50 20.76
C ASN A 16 -18.91 19.28 21.47
N ASN A 17 -17.70 19.25 20.96
CA ASN A 17 -16.59 19.99 21.54
C ASN A 17 -16.79 21.48 21.23
N GLU A 18 -16.98 22.33 22.25
CA GLU A 18 -17.18 23.77 22.02
C GLU A 18 -15.94 24.49 21.48
N PHE A 19 -14.78 23.82 21.42
CA PHE A 19 -13.52 24.36 20.92
C PHE A 19 -13.13 23.87 19.53
N SER A 20 -13.92 23.01 18.89
CA SER A 20 -13.69 22.58 17.51
C SER A 20 -14.38 23.51 16.51
N GLU A 21 -13.85 23.54 15.28
CA GLU A 21 -14.44 24.31 14.17
C GLU A 21 -15.66 23.59 13.55
N ALA A 22 -15.68 22.26 13.62
CA ALA A 22 -16.76 21.41 13.14
C ALA A 22 -17.65 20.98 14.30
N LYS A 23 -18.95 20.80 14.02
CA LYS A 23 -19.89 20.31 15.03
C LYS A 23 -19.87 18.79 15.05
N GLU A 24 -19.45 18.17 16.15
CA GLU A 24 -19.42 16.70 16.29
C GLU A 24 -20.80 16.13 16.59
N GLU A 25 -21.68 16.05 15.59
CA GLU A 25 -23.07 15.61 15.78
C GLU A 25 -23.22 14.18 16.33
N TYR A 26 -22.17 13.38 16.20
CA TYR A 26 -22.12 11.98 16.63
C TYR A 26 -21.10 11.71 17.73
N ALA A 27 -20.58 12.77 18.36
CA ALA A 27 -19.83 12.60 19.58
C ALA A 27 -20.72 12.07 20.71
N ALA A 28 -20.15 11.26 21.59
CA ALA A 28 -20.80 10.72 22.77
C ALA A 28 -19.93 10.93 24.00
N THR A 29 -20.57 11.27 25.11
CA THR A 29 -19.91 11.19 26.43
C THR A 29 -19.69 9.71 26.77
N SER A 30 -18.54 9.40 27.37
CA SER A 30 -18.16 8.04 27.72
C SER A 30 -17.50 7.95 29.10
N TYR A 31 -17.45 6.75 29.65
CA TYR A 31 -16.71 6.42 30.86
C TYR A 31 -15.80 5.21 30.60
N ILE A 32 -14.70 5.15 31.36
CA ILE A 32 -13.71 4.08 31.28
C ILE A 32 -13.80 3.23 32.54
N VAL A 33 -13.83 1.91 32.37
CA VAL A 33 -13.75 0.95 33.45
C VAL A 33 -12.48 0.14 33.29
N MET A 34 -11.63 0.18 34.32
CA MET A 34 -10.40 -0.60 34.39
C MET A 34 -10.59 -1.78 35.33
N ASN A 35 -10.05 -2.95 34.96
CA ASN A 35 -10.02 -4.08 35.87
C ASN A 35 -9.06 -3.77 37.06
N SER A 36 -9.35 -4.36 38.21
CA SER A 36 -8.52 -4.24 39.43
C SER A 36 -7.50 -5.36 39.58
N ASN A 37 -7.49 -6.35 38.66
CA ASN A 37 -6.55 -7.46 38.68
C ASN A 37 -6.13 -7.86 37.25
N TYR A 38 -4.81 -7.85 37.01
CA TYR A 38 -4.20 -8.24 35.74
C TYR A 38 -3.39 -9.56 35.80
N SER A 39 -3.51 -10.33 36.89
CA SER A 39 -2.68 -11.52 37.15
C SER A 39 -2.84 -12.67 36.14
N SER A 40 -3.85 -12.65 35.28
CA SER A 40 -4.13 -13.68 34.27
C SER A 40 -3.56 -13.36 32.89
N PHE A 41 -2.84 -12.25 32.74
CA PHE A 41 -2.36 -11.75 31.45
C PHE A 41 -0.88 -12.04 31.22
N LEU A 42 -0.44 -11.96 29.96
CA LEU A 42 0.87 -12.40 29.50
C LEU A 42 1.98 -11.34 29.64
N CYS A 43 1.63 -10.13 30.08
CA CYS A 43 2.54 -9.02 30.34
C CYS A 43 2.75 -8.81 31.86
N GLU A 44 3.78 -8.04 32.23
CA GLU A 44 3.89 -7.54 33.59
C GLU A 44 2.67 -6.67 33.92
N GLU A 45 2.10 -6.82 35.12
CA GLU A 45 0.84 -6.16 35.51
C GLU A 45 0.84 -4.64 35.25
N ALA A 46 1.94 -3.95 35.57
CA ALA A 46 2.08 -2.52 35.30
C ALA A 46 2.00 -2.21 33.79
N ALA A 47 2.67 -3.00 32.95
CA ALA A 47 2.63 -2.86 31.50
C ALA A 47 1.22 -3.14 30.95
N CYS A 48 0.55 -4.20 31.43
CA CYS A 48 -0.82 -4.50 31.03
C CYS A 48 -1.78 -3.36 31.38
N VAL A 49 -1.64 -2.74 32.55
CA VAL A 49 -2.45 -1.58 32.96
C VAL A 49 -2.20 -0.39 32.03
N GLN A 50 -0.95 -0.14 31.65
CA GLN A 50 -0.55 0.98 30.78
C GLN A 50 -1.18 0.88 29.39
N VAL A 51 -0.97 -0.23 28.68
CA VAL A 51 -1.54 -0.45 27.33
C VAL A 51 -3.07 -0.46 27.36
N THR A 52 -3.66 -1.16 28.32
CA THR A 52 -5.13 -1.16 28.50
C THR A 52 -5.66 0.26 28.71
N PHE A 53 -4.99 1.08 29.53
CA PHE A 53 -5.43 2.45 29.76
C PHE A 53 -5.27 3.30 28.50
N ALA A 54 -4.18 3.14 27.74
CA ALA A 54 -4.00 3.84 26.47
C ALA A 54 -5.12 3.51 25.48
N HIS A 55 -5.43 2.23 25.29
CA HIS A 55 -6.49 1.75 24.40
C HIS A 55 -7.85 2.34 24.78
N GLU A 56 -8.24 2.19 26.04
CA GLU A 56 -9.55 2.64 26.51
C GLU A 56 -9.65 4.18 26.59
N PHE A 57 -8.57 4.85 26.97
CA PHE A 57 -8.55 6.32 26.94
C PHE A 57 -8.64 6.83 25.50
N PHE A 58 -8.05 6.14 24.53
CA PHE A 58 -8.19 6.51 23.13
C PHE A 58 -9.61 6.32 22.61
N HIS A 59 -10.33 5.26 23.00
CA HIS A 59 -11.76 5.13 22.72
C HIS A 59 -12.57 6.33 23.22
N ALA A 60 -12.27 6.83 24.43
CA ALA A 60 -12.94 8.03 24.94
C ALA A 60 -12.64 9.28 24.09
N ILE A 61 -11.44 9.41 23.53
CA ILE A 61 -11.09 10.48 22.58
C ILE A 61 -11.85 10.29 21.26
N GLN A 62 -11.84 9.08 20.69
CA GLN A 62 -12.51 8.76 19.43
C GLN A 62 -14.01 9.03 19.50
N PHE A 63 -14.66 8.62 20.60
CA PHE A 63 -16.07 8.90 20.85
C PHE A 63 -16.36 10.40 20.98
N GLY A 64 -15.36 11.22 21.29
CA GLY A 64 -15.46 12.68 21.25
C GLY A 64 -15.48 13.28 19.84
N TYR A 65 -15.06 12.53 18.80
CA TYR A 65 -15.15 12.93 17.39
C TYR A 65 -16.41 12.35 16.73
N ASP A 66 -16.46 11.03 16.59
CA ASP A 66 -17.61 10.30 16.05
C ASP A 66 -17.66 8.91 16.70
N ALA A 67 -18.61 8.72 17.62
CA ALA A 67 -18.80 7.46 18.32
C ALA A 67 -19.31 6.32 17.42
N TRP A 68 -19.76 6.64 16.19
CA TRP A 68 -20.30 5.69 15.22
C TRP A 68 -19.35 5.36 14.08
N ASP A 69 -18.09 5.81 14.18
CA ASP A 69 -17.03 5.33 13.31
C ASP A 69 -16.91 3.80 13.36
N ARG A 70 -16.43 3.22 12.25
CA ARG A 70 -16.44 1.76 12.09
C ARG A 70 -15.56 1.11 13.15
N ILE A 71 -16.07 0.02 13.75
CA ILE A 71 -15.37 -0.75 14.79
C ILE A 71 -13.93 -1.08 14.39
N TRP A 72 -13.69 -1.49 13.14
CA TRP A 72 -12.32 -1.83 12.72
C TRP A 72 -11.37 -0.63 12.86
N PHE A 73 -11.83 0.59 12.53
CA PHE A 73 -11.04 1.82 12.60
C PHE A 73 -10.82 2.25 14.05
N LEU A 74 -11.86 2.18 14.88
CA LEU A 74 -11.77 2.47 16.31
C LEU A 74 -10.79 1.52 17.02
N GLU A 75 -10.99 0.21 16.87
CA GLU A 75 -10.18 -0.80 17.56
C GLU A 75 -8.73 -0.84 17.07
N SER A 76 -8.50 -0.73 15.75
CA SER A 76 -7.13 -0.75 15.21
C SER A 76 -6.32 0.48 15.59
N THR A 77 -6.93 1.68 15.60
CA THR A 77 -6.22 2.89 16.01
C THR A 77 -6.05 2.98 17.53
N ALA A 78 -6.90 2.32 18.32
CA ALA A 78 -6.69 2.17 19.75
C ALA A 78 -5.49 1.25 20.06
N VAL A 79 -5.32 0.14 19.34
CA VAL A 79 -4.11 -0.70 19.44
C VAL A 79 -2.86 0.02 18.93
N TRP A 80 -2.98 0.83 17.86
CA TRP A 80 -1.87 1.71 17.45
C TRP A 80 -1.51 2.72 18.53
N MET A 81 -2.48 3.25 19.29
CA MET A 81 -2.22 4.18 20.38
C MET A 81 -1.46 3.50 21.53
N GLU A 82 -1.74 2.23 21.84
CA GLU A 82 -0.95 1.45 22.82
C GLU A 82 0.54 1.50 22.47
N ASP A 83 0.85 1.22 21.21
CA ASP A 83 2.21 1.22 20.64
C ASP A 83 2.80 2.64 20.58
N GLU A 84 2.02 3.64 20.21
CA GLU A 84 2.48 5.02 20.06
C GLU A 84 2.90 5.64 21.40
N VAL A 85 2.19 5.33 22.49
CA VAL A 85 2.51 5.90 23.81
C VAL A 85 3.36 4.99 24.70
N TYR A 86 3.37 3.69 24.43
CA TYR A 86 4.13 2.69 25.19
C TYR A 86 4.87 1.70 24.27
N ASN A 87 5.65 2.23 23.35
CA ASN A 87 6.37 1.52 22.29
C ASN A 87 7.22 0.33 22.76
N ASP A 88 7.73 0.34 24.00
CA ASP A 88 8.59 -0.75 24.49
C ASP A 88 7.81 -1.98 25.00
N ILE A 89 6.47 -1.91 25.14
CA ILE A 89 5.66 -2.99 25.74
C ILE A 89 5.35 -4.11 24.74
N ASN A 90 5.10 -3.77 23.47
CA ASN A 90 4.99 -4.71 22.34
C ASN A 90 3.98 -5.87 22.54
N ASP A 91 2.90 -5.68 23.29
CA ASP A 91 1.88 -6.71 23.51
C ASP A 91 1.00 -6.94 22.27
N ASN A 92 0.79 -5.87 21.49
CA ASN A 92 0.13 -5.84 20.20
C ASN A 92 0.79 -6.73 19.10
N TYR A 93 2.04 -7.19 19.30
CA TYR A 93 2.72 -8.13 18.41
C TYR A 93 1.95 -9.44 18.25
N TYR A 94 1.21 -9.85 19.28
CA TYR A 94 0.31 -10.99 19.20
C TYR A 94 -0.74 -10.83 18.09
N PHE A 95 -1.31 -9.63 17.94
CA PHE A 95 -2.26 -9.33 16.88
C PHE A 95 -1.58 -9.24 15.51
N LEU A 96 -0.35 -8.73 15.48
CA LEU A 96 0.45 -8.62 14.26
C LEU A 96 0.77 -10.00 13.67
N GLU A 97 1.12 -10.99 14.51
CA GLU A 97 1.35 -12.37 14.06
C GLU A 97 0.11 -12.97 13.36
N LEU A 98 -1.08 -12.77 13.95
CA LEU A 98 -2.35 -13.25 13.38
C LEU A 98 -2.67 -12.53 12.06
N TRP A 99 -2.42 -11.22 12.00
CA TRP A 99 -2.59 -10.39 10.82
C TRP A 99 -1.71 -10.86 9.65
N MET A 100 -0.42 -11.07 9.90
CA MET A 100 0.56 -11.48 8.89
C MET A 100 0.28 -12.87 8.31
N LYS A 101 -0.46 -13.72 9.04
CA LYS A 101 -0.93 -15.03 8.56
C LYS A 101 -2.18 -14.97 7.67
N GLN A 102 -2.84 -13.82 7.57
CA GLN A 102 -4.09 -13.62 6.85
C GLN A 102 -4.04 -12.44 5.85
N PRO A 103 -3.01 -12.32 4.99
CA PRO A 103 -2.85 -11.16 4.12
C PRO A 103 -4.00 -11.00 3.11
N HIS A 104 -4.68 -12.10 2.77
CA HIS A 104 -5.84 -12.14 1.86
C HIS A 104 -7.13 -11.55 2.45
N VAL A 105 -7.17 -11.32 3.77
CA VAL A 105 -8.33 -10.76 4.47
C VAL A 105 -8.22 -9.23 4.48
N ALA A 106 -9.33 -8.54 4.19
CA ALA A 106 -9.37 -7.09 4.04
C ALA A 106 -8.84 -6.33 5.27
N LEU A 107 -8.17 -5.20 5.03
CA LEU A 107 -7.83 -4.20 6.05
C LEU A 107 -9.02 -3.83 6.93
N ASP A 108 -10.16 -3.53 6.31
CA ASP A 108 -11.38 -3.13 6.99
C ASP A 108 -12.32 -4.30 7.31
N HIS A 109 -11.81 -5.54 7.38
CA HIS A 109 -12.65 -6.67 7.78
C HIS A 109 -13.07 -6.54 9.25
N SER A 110 -14.34 -6.25 9.46
CA SER A 110 -14.92 -6.09 10.81
C SER A 110 -15.11 -7.43 11.53
N ARG A 111 -14.02 -8.07 11.96
CA ARG A 111 -14.03 -9.31 12.77
C ARG A 111 -12.85 -9.35 13.74
N ALA A 112 -13.10 -9.57 15.02
CA ALA A 112 -12.05 -9.85 15.99
C ALA A 112 -11.41 -11.24 15.74
N PRO A 113 -10.10 -11.43 15.99
CA PRO A 113 -9.12 -10.41 16.39
C PRO A 113 -8.47 -9.67 15.20
N HIS A 114 -8.94 -9.89 13.96
CA HIS A 114 -8.32 -9.36 12.74
C HIS A 114 -8.21 -7.83 12.74
N TRP A 115 -9.28 -7.13 13.15
CA TRP A 115 -9.25 -5.66 13.23
C TRP A 115 -8.20 -5.12 14.21
N TYR A 116 -7.80 -5.88 15.24
CA TYR A 116 -6.76 -5.40 16.15
C TYR A 116 -5.45 -5.35 15.41
N GLY A 117 -5.12 -6.41 14.66
CA GLY A 117 -3.90 -6.49 13.84
C GLY A 117 -3.81 -5.45 12.71
N SER A 118 -4.92 -4.85 12.31
CA SER A 118 -4.94 -3.74 11.34
C SER A 118 -4.25 -2.48 11.87
N TRP A 119 -3.89 -2.42 13.16
CA TRP A 119 -3.10 -1.34 13.77
C TRP A 119 -1.82 -1.02 12.98
N ILE A 120 -1.22 -2.05 12.36
CA ILE A 120 0.02 -1.92 11.59
C ILE A 120 -0.12 -0.94 10.42
N PHE A 121 -1.33 -0.78 9.87
CA PHE A 121 -1.58 0.24 8.85
C PHE A 121 -1.42 1.65 9.42
N PHE A 122 -1.90 1.91 10.64
CA PHE A 122 -1.77 3.22 11.27
C PHE A 122 -0.35 3.48 11.78
N ARG A 123 0.38 2.42 12.18
CA ARG A 123 1.84 2.48 12.39
C ARG A 123 2.56 2.87 11.10
N TYR A 124 2.26 2.21 9.98
CA TYR A 124 2.79 2.60 8.66
C TYR A 124 2.52 4.07 8.33
N LEU A 125 1.27 4.52 8.49
CA LEU A 125 0.89 5.90 8.18
C LEU A 125 1.57 6.93 9.10
N SER A 126 1.73 6.63 10.38
CA SER A 126 2.37 7.56 11.32
C SER A 126 3.87 7.70 11.05
N GLU A 127 4.57 6.60 10.75
CA GLU A 127 6.00 6.63 10.41
C GLU A 127 6.28 7.32 9.06
N HIS A 128 5.47 7.05 8.04
CA HIS A 128 5.80 7.48 6.66
C HIS A 128 5.04 8.71 6.19
N LEU A 129 3.85 8.95 6.74
CA LEU A 129 2.91 9.94 6.19
C LEU A 129 2.53 11.00 7.22
N GLY A 130 3.50 11.47 7.99
CA GLY A 130 3.39 12.72 8.76
C GLY A 130 2.94 12.59 10.20
N GLY A 131 3.31 11.48 10.84
CA GLY A 131 3.22 11.28 12.28
C GLY A 131 1.81 10.99 12.80
N PRO A 132 1.65 10.92 14.13
CA PRO A 132 0.36 10.82 14.81
C PRO A 132 -0.66 11.90 14.39
N ALA A 133 -0.18 13.05 13.94
CA ALA A 133 -1.02 14.12 13.42
C ALA A 133 -1.86 13.68 12.21
N THR A 134 -1.41 12.69 11.44
CA THR A 134 -2.19 12.11 10.32
C THR A 134 -3.40 11.36 10.81
N ILE A 135 -3.24 10.56 11.87
CA ILE A 135 -4.34 9.79 12.47
C ILE A 135 -5.35 10.74 13.09
N ARG A 136 -4.88 11.76 13.82
CA ARG A 136 -5.74 12.84 14.32
C ARG A 136 -6.56 13.50 13.21
N LYS A 137 -5.92 13.83 12.08
CA LYS A 137 -6.61 14.45 10.93
C LYS A 137 -7.68 13.54 10.31
N MET A 138 -7.56 12.22 10.46
CA MET A 138 -8.60 11.28 10.02
C MET A 138 -9.85 11.38 10.89
N PHE A 139 -9.70 11.49 12.22
CA PHE A 139 -10.83 11.70 13.12
C PHE A 139 -11.46 13.09 12.95
N GLU A 140 -10.65 14.14 12.79
CA GLU A 140 -11.17 15.47 12.45
C GLU A 140 -11.97 15.45 11.13
N GLN A 141 -11.53 14.65 10.15
CA GLN A 141 -12.22 14.50 8.87
C GLN A 141 -13.42 13.55 8.94
N SER A 142 -13.47 12.59 9.88
CA SER A 142 -14.62 11.68 10.03
C SER A 142 -15.86 12.41 10.55
N VAL A 143 -15.68 13.45 11.37
CA VAL A 143 -16.74 14.38 11.80
C VAL A 143 -17.46 15.00 10.59
N GLU A 144 -16.73 15.38 9.54
CA GLU A 144 -17.31 15.95 8.33
C GLU A 144 -17.93 14.89 7.41
N ASN A 145 -17.29 13.72 7.31
CA ASN A 145 -17.67 12.61 6.43
C ASN A 145 -18.51 11.54 7.14
N VAL A 146 -19.35 11.98 8.08
CA VAL A 146 -20.25 11.19 8.94
C VAL A 146 -20.44 9.74 8.46
N THR A 147 -20.04 8.79 9.29
CA THR A 147 -20.04 7.35 8.98
C THR A 147 -21.31 6.63 9.44
N LYS A 148 -22.24 7.33 10.09
CA LYS A 148 -23.50 6.79 10.64
C LYS A 148 -24.53 6.35 9.59
N ASP A 149 -24.60 7.03 8.44
CA ASP A 149 -25.48 6.63 7.35
C ASP A 149 -24.86 5.45 6.58
N GLU A 150 -25.67 4.53 6.02
CA GLU A 150 -25.27 3.18 5.54
C GLU A 150 -24.04 3.09 4.58
N SER A 151 -23.48 4.21 4.11
CA SER A 151 -22.19 4.30 3.44
C SER A 151 -21.01 4.26 4.43
N ASP A 152 -20.23 3.19 4.40
CA ASP A 152 -18.91 3.14 5.06
C ASP A 152 -17.93 4.13 4.38
N ASN A 153 -17.82 5.33 4.95
CA ASN A 153 -16.96 6.41 4.45
C ASN A 153 -15.54 6.39 5.03
N THR A 154 -15.18 5.42 5.87
CA THR A 154 -13.90 5.39 6.59
C THR A 154 -12.69 5.44 5.63
N ILE A 155 -12.70 4.57 4.62
CA ILE A 155 -11.63 4.51 3.61
C ILE A 155 -11.58 5.79 2.78
N TYR A 156 -12.75 6.39 2.51
CA TYR A 156 -12.83 7.68 1.80
C TYR A 156 -12.23 8.83 2.63
N THR A 157 -12.55 8.88 3.93
CA THR A 157 -11.96 9.83 4.89
C THR A 157 -10.45 9.68 4.96
N ILE A 158 -9.95 8.45 5.07
CA ILE A 158 -8.52 8.15 5.04
C ILE A 158 -7.91 8.65 3.73
N ASP A 159 -8.46 8.29 2.57
CA ASP A 159 -7.95 8.70 1.26
C ASP A 159 -7.88 10.23 1.10
N GLN A 160 -8.89 10.98 1.56
CA GLN A 160 -8.89 12.43 1.53
C GLN A 160 -7.74 13.04 2.35
N VAL A 161 -7.49 12.52 3.55
CA VAL A 161 -6.39 12.99 4.40
C VAL A 161 -5.04 12.68 3.76
N LEU A 162 -4.86 11.48 3.22
CA LEU A 162 -3.62 11.07 2.57
C LEU A 162 -3.33 11.86 1.29
N ARG A 163 -4.36 12.25 0.52
CA ARG A 163 -4.21 13.14 -0.64
C ARG A 163 -3.66 14.50 -0.30
N ARG A 164 -4.08 15.08 0.83
CA ARG A 164 -3.54 16.37 1.33
C ARG A 164 -2.06 16.26 1.74
N ARG A 165 -1.55 15.03 1.92
CA ARG A 165 -0.16 14.71 2.25
C ARG A 165 0.63 14.14 1.09
N GLY A 166 0.13 14.25 -0.15
CA GLY A 166 0.84 13.80 -1.35
C GLY A 166 0.79 12.30 -1.64
N SER A 167 -0.06 11.55 -0.94
CA SER A 167 -0.27 10.11 -1.15
C SER A 167 -1.75 9.80 -1.45
N SER A 168 -2.16 8.54 -1.31
CA SER A 168 -3.55 8.09 -1.38
C SER A 168 -3.71 6.81 -0.56
N PHE A 169 -4.94 6.43 -0.23
CA PHE A 169 -5.19 5.15 0.44
C PHE A 169 -4.62 3.98 -0.37
N ARG A 170 -4.81 4.00 -1.69
CA ARG A 170 -4.30 2.97 -2.60
C ARG A 170 -2.78 2.87 -2.59
N GLU A 171 -2.08 4.01 -2.54
CA GLU A 171 -0.61 4.01 -2.54
C GLU A 171 -0.06 3.56 -1.18
N ALA A 172 -0.62 4.09 -0.08
CA ALA A 172 -0.23 3.67 1.26
C ALA A 172 -0.48 2.18 1.50
N LEU A 173 -1.62 1.64 1.07
CA LEU A 173 -1.92 0.21 1.16
C LEU A 173 -0.90 -0.62 0.34
N ASN A 174 -0.53 -0.15 -0.85
CA ASN A 174 0.45 -0.84 -1.69
C ASN A 174 1.85 -0.85 -1.07
N GLN A 175 2.30 0.28 -0.55
CA GLN A 175 3.62 0.37 0.08
C GLN A 175 3.67 -0.40 1.39
N MET A 176 2.63 -0.31 2.22
CA MET A 176 2.48 -1.10 3.45
C MET A 176 2.50 -2.60 3.15
N ALA A 177 1.87 -3.07 2.08
CA ALA A 177 1.94 -4.49 1.71
C ALA A 177 3.39 -4.94 1.46
N VAL A 178 4.19 -4.14 0.76
CA VAL A 178 5.62 -4.44 0.57
C VAL A 178 6.38 -4.38 1.90
N ALA A 179 6.11 -3.38 2.74
CA ALA A 179 6.71 -3.28 4.09
C ALA A 179 6.35 -4.49 4.97
N ASN A 180 5.11 -4.97 4.92
CA ASN A 180 4.64 -6.15 5.64
C ASN A 180 5.30 -7.44 5.16
N HIS A 181 5.68 -7.51 3.88
CA HIS A 181 6.45 -8.63 3.35
C HIS A 181 7.90 -8.59 3.85
N LEU A 182 8.52 -7.42 3.79
CA LEU A 182 9.94 -7.24 4.10
C LEU A 182 10.26 -7.19 5.58
N LEU A 183 9.35 -6.68 6.43
CA LEU A 183 9.52 -6.48 7.88
C LEU A 183 10.98 -6.15 8.25
N THR A 184 11.45 -5.02 7.73
CA THR A 184 12.83 -4.55 7.92
C THR A 184 12.82 -3.18 8.58
N SER A 185 13.85 -2.90 9.38
CA SER A 185 14.13 -1.56 9.92
C SER A 185 15.28 -0.85 9.20
N ASP A 186 15.80 -1.44 8.12
CA ASP A 186 16.86 -0.83 7.30
C ASP A 186 16.40 0.53 6.75
N SER A 187 17.21 1.57 6.92
CA SER A 187 16.91 2.90 6.38
C SER A 187 16.92 2.97 4.88
N ASP A 188 17.70 2.11 4.21
CA ASP A 188 17.80 2.08 2.75
C ASP A 188 16.52 1.51 2.11
N ALA A 189 15.66 0.87 2.90
CA ALA A 189 14.35 0.39 2.46
C ALA A 189 13.31 1.51 2.24
N GLY A 190 13.61 2.75 2.62
CA GLY A 190 12.75 3.91 2.35
C GLY A 190 11.32 3.74 2.87
N ASP A 191 10.33 3.84 1.97
CA ASP A 191 8.90 3.70 2.27
C ASP A 191 8.46 2.25 2.58
N TYR A 192 9.38 1.27 2.54
CA TYR A 192 9.09 -0.15 2.71
C TYR A 192 9.61 -0.74 4.03
N ARG A 193 9.74 0.10 5.06
CA ARG A 193 10.27 -0.29 6.38
C ARG A 193 9.30 0.02 7.50
N TYR A 194 9.57 -0.57 8.65
CA TYR A 194 9.04 -0.14 9.94
C TYR A 194 10.20 0.20 10.86
N GLU A 195 10.08 1.16 11.77
CA GLU A 195 11.15 1.45 12.73
C GLU A 195 11.54 0.19 13.53
N GLU A 196 10.55 -0.65 13.84
CA GLU A 196 10.73 -1.93 14.54
C GLU A 196 10.67 -3.17 13.63
N GLY A 197 10.75 -3.00 12.30
CA GLY A 197 10.54 -4.10 11.36
C GLY A 197 11.39 -5.35 11.63
N THR A 198 12.69 -5.15 11.93
CA THR A 198 13.60 -6.25 12.29
C THR A 198 13.18 -6.93 13.61
N ALA A 199 12.71 -6.16 14.61
CA ALA A 199 12.25 -6.70 15.88
C ALA A 199 10.97 -7.56 15.70
N TYR A 200 10.07 -7.18 14.79
CA TYR A 200 8.92 -8.02 14.44
C TYR A 200 9.36 -9.41 13.96
N ARG A 201 10.36 -9.48 13.07
CA ARG A 201 10.92 -10.76 12.60
C ARG A 201 11.63 -11.53 13.71
N GLU A 202 12.39 -10.86 14.56
CA GLU A 202 13.07 -11.49 15.72
C GLU A 202 12.08 -12.10 16.72
N TYR A 203 10.88 -11.52 16.83
CA TYR A 203 9.75 -12.07 17.59
C TYR A 203 9.10 -13.30 16.91
N GLY A 204 9.52 -13.66 15.69
CA GLY A 204 8.99 -14.78 14.91
C GLY A 204 7.77 -14.44 14.06
N ILE A 205 7.50 -13.15 13.83
CA ILE A 205 6.43 -12.71 12.95
C ILE A 205 6.91 -12.81 11.51
N GLU A 206 6.20 -13.60 10.71
CA GLU A 206 6.47 -13.76 9.29
C GLU A 206 5.18 -13.63 8.47
N PRO A 207 5.20 -12.87 7.36
CA PRO A 207 4.10 -12.83 6.41
C PRO A 207 3.92 -14.20 5.77
N ARG A 208 2.68 -14.69 5.75
CA ARG A 208 2.36 -15.94 5.08
C ARG A 208 2.44 -15.76 3.56
N LEU A 209 3.24 -16.61 2.91
CA LEU A 209 3.12 -16.85 1.48
C LEU A 209 1.92 -17.77 1.21
N ASP A 210 1.04 -17.38 0.29
CA ASP A 210 -0.12 -18.19 -0.10
C ASP A 210 0.31 -19.48 -0.80
N ARG A 211 1.39 -19.40 -1.57
CA ARG A 211 1.99 -20.51 -2.30
C ARG A 211 3.46 -20.21 -2.59
N THR A 212 4.28 -21.26 -2.60
CA THR A 212 5.64 -21.24 -3.14
C THR A 212 5.72 -22.11 -4.38
N VAL A 213 6.25 -21.58 -5.49
CA VAL A 213 6.41 -22.29 -6.76
C VAL A 213 7.88 -22.35 -7.16
N THR A 214 8.44 -23.56 -7.26
CA THR A 214 9.81 -23.75 -7.75
C THR A 214 9.84 -23.79 -9.28
N LEU A 215 10.74 -23.02 -9.90
CA LEU A 215 10.90 -22.99 -11.34
C LEU A 215 12.17 -23.70 -11.81
N ASN A 216 11.99 -24.65 -12.73
CA ASN A 216 13.06 -25.33 -13.46
C ASN A 216 12.78 -25.18 -14.96
N GLY A 217 13.29 -24.11 -15.59
CA GLY A 217 13.03 -23.78 -17.00
C GLY A 217 11.87 -22.80 -17.19
N ALA A 218 11.34 -22.73 -18.43
CA ALA A 218 10.33 -21.75 -18.81
C ALA A 218 8.99 -21.96 -18.08
N GLY A 219 8.51 -20.91 -17.42
CA GLY A 219 7.09 -20.70 -17.12
C GLY A 219 6.59 -21.20 -15.76
N ALA A 220 6.29 -20.30 -14.81
CA ALA A 220 5.20 -20.51 -13.85
C ALA A 220 3.93 -19.89 -14.42
N ILE A 221 2.84 -20.64 -14.36
CA ILE A 221 1.51 -20.07 -14.55
C ILE A 221 0.76 -20.30 -13.25
N VAL A 222 0.40 -19.21 -12.58
CA VAL A 222 -0.39 -19.22 -11.37
C VAL A 222 -1.71 -18.53 -11.68
N GLU A 223 -2.79 -19.30 -11.70
CA GLU A 223 -4.13 -18.80 -11.91
C GLU A 223 -4.91 -18.85 -10.60
N TYR A 224 -5.56 -17.73 -10.27
CA TYR A 224 -6.41 -17.60 -9.10
C TYR A 224 -7.82 -17.26 -9.55
N THR A 225 -8.78 -18.04 -9.05
CA THR A 225 -10.21 -17.81 -9.23
C THR A 225 -10.90 -18.02 -7.90
N GLY A 226 -11.69 -17.05 -7.43
CA GLY A 226 -12.44 -17.21 -6.19
C GLY A 226 -12.90 -15.90 -5.56
N ASN A 227 -13.22 -16.00 -4.27
CA ASN A 227 -13.62 -14.91 -3.38
C ASN A 227 -12.78 -14.86 -2.11
N GLU A 228 -11.67 -15.62 -2.06
CA GLU A 228 -10.78 -15.69 -0.89
C GLU A 228 -9.93 -14.44 -0.71
N LEU A 229 -9.51 -13.81 -1.82
CA LEU A 229 -8.94 -12.48 -1.79
C LEU A 229 -10.07 -11.49 -1.52
N MET A 230 -9.93 -10.64 -0.51
CA MET A 230 -10.90 -9.58 -0.26
C MET A 230 -10.47 -8.27 -0.93
N HIS A 231 -11.33 -7.26 -0.87
CA HIS A 231 -10.90 -5.90 -1.15
C HIS A 231 -9.90 -5.43 -0.08
N ASN A 232 -9.08 -4.41 -0.36
CA ASN A 232 -8.10 -3.86 0.58
C ASN A 232 -7.20 -4.93 1.21
N ALA A 233 -6.78 -5.92 0.42
CA ALA A 233 -6.03 -7.09 0.88
C ALA A 233 -4.84 -7.37 -0.04
N THR A 234 -3.98 -8.31 0.37
CA THR A 234 -2.80 -8.71 -0.39
C THR A 234 -2.70 -10.23 -0.54
N HIS A 235 -2.25 -10.69 -1.71
CA HIS A 235 -1.75 -12.05 -1.89
C HIS A 235 -0.24 -12.04 -2.10
N TYR A 236 0.48 -12.90 -1.38
CA TYR A 236 1.92 -13.09 -1.58
C TYR A 236 2.18 -14.46 -2.19
N ILE A 237 2.86 -14.46 -3.34
CA ILE A 237 3.22 -15.68 -4.05
C ILE A 237 4.73 -15.73 -4.13
N GLY A 238 5.34 -16.71 -3.48
CA GLY A 238 6.78 -16.94 -3.52
C GLY A 238 7.19 -17.79 -4.71
N PHE A 239 8.33 -17.47 -5.28
CA PHE A 239 8.95 -18.24 -6.36
C PHE A 239 10.41 -18.49 -6.03
N THR A 240 10.85 -19.72 -6.26
CA THR A 240 12.29 -20.05 -6.29
C THR A 240 12.70 -20.08 -7.75
N LEU A 241 13.58 -19.16 -8.13
CA LEU A 241 13.97 -18.90 -9.53
C LEU A 241 15.45 -19.24 -9.78
N PRO A 242 15.82 -19.61 -11.01
CA PRO A 242 17.21 -19.54 -11.45
C PRO A 242 17.64 -18.06 -11.63
N GLU A 243 18.95 -17.79 -11.56
CA GLU A 243 19.52 -16.46 -11.84
C GLU A 243 19.17 -15.99 -13.27
N GLY A 244 18.92 -14.69 -13.46
CA GLY A 244 18.64 -14.11 -14.78
C GLY A 244 17.61 -12.98 -14.77
N ALA A 245 16.55 -13.13 -15.56
CA ALA A 245 15.40 -12.24 -15.50
C ALA A 245 14.12 -13.02 -15.71
N ILE A 246 13.03 -12.40 -15.28
CA ILE A 246 11.71 -12.89 -15.57
C ILE A 246 10.88 -11.85 -16.32
N GLU A 247 9.90 -12.35 -17.03
CA GLU A 247 8.82 -11.58 -17.61
C GLU A 247 7.57 -12.01 -16.87
N MET A 248 7.00 -11.05 -16.16
CA MET A 248 5.78 -11.20 -15.43
C MET A 248 4.64 -10.58 -16.25
N ASN A 249 3.58 -11.34 -16.48
CA ASN A 249 2.35 -10.82 -17.05
C ASN A 249 1.19 -11.11 -16.11
N PHE A 250 0.48 -10.05 -15.72
CA PHE A 250 -0.76 -10.14 -14.97
C PHE A 250 -1.94 -9.85 -15.88
N GLU A 251 -2.86 -10.80 -15.96
CA GLU A 251 -4.11 -10.66 -16.70
C GLU A 251 -5.28 -10.80 -15.72
N SER A 252 -6.08 -9.74 -15.59
CA SER A 252 -7.35 -9.82 -14.88
C SER A 252 -8.46 -10.19 -15.85
N PHE A 253 -9.32 -11.12 -15.45
CA PHE A 253 -10.54 -11.50 -16.14
C PHE A 253 -11.78 -10.87 -15.47
N SER A 254 -11.58 -9.84 -14.65
CA SER A 254 -12.62 -9.10 -13.96
C SER A 254 -12.46 -7.60 -14.21
N ASP A 255 -13.40 -7.01 -14.94
CA ASP A 255 -13.34 -5.58 -15.34
C ASP A 255 -13.38 -4.62 -14.15
N SER A 256 -13.89 -5.07 -13.00
CA SER A 256 -13.96 -4.27 -11.79
C SER A 256 -12.73 -4.38 -10.91
N LEU A 257 -11.80 -5.32 -11.19
CA LEU A 257 -10.64 -5.57 -10.35
C LEU A 257 -9.63 -4.42 -10.45
N ARG A 258 -9.41 -3.74 -9.32
CA ARG A 258 -8.35 -2.75 -9.17
C ARG A 258 -7.25 -3.33 -8.30
N TYR A 259 -6.01 -3.17 -8.76
CA TYR A 259 -4.87 -3.83 -8.16
C TYR A 259 -3.58 -3.06 -8.38
N ASN A 260 -2.59 -3.41 -7.56
CA ASN A 260 -1.18 -3.12 -7.77
C ASN A 260 -0.41 -4.44 -7.67
N ILE A 261 0.58 -4.63 -8.54
CA ILE A 261 1.46 -5.80 -8.51
C ILE A 261 2.87 -5.32 -8.21
N ASN A 262 3.53 -5.96 -7.24
CA ASN A 262 4.93 -5.72 -6.95
C ASN A 262 5.68 -7.04 -7.07
N GLY A 263 6.81 -7.04 -7.80
CA GLY A 263 7.77 -8.13 -7.77
C GLY A 263 8.96 -7.75 -6.92
N ILE A 264 9.35 -8.64 -6.01
CA ILE A 264 10.28 -8.38 -4.91
C ILE A 264 11.34 -9.49 -4.94
N PRO A 265 12.42 -9.36 -5.73
CA PRO A 265 13.58 -10.22 -5.59
C PRO A 265 14.34 -9.89 -4.31
N GLU A 266 14.66 -10.92 -3.54
CA GLU A 266 15.35 -10.88 -2.26
C GLU A 266 16.64 -11.72 -2.35
N SER A 267 17.70 -11.28 -1.67
CA SER A 267 18.96 -12.00 -1.50
C SER A 267 19.43 -11.77 -0.07
N GLY A 268 19.07 -12.70 0.83
CA GLY A 268 19.22 -12.49 2.27
C GLY A 268 18.45 -11.26 2.75
N ILE A 269 19.15 -10.20 3.15
CA ILE A 269 18.55 -8.94 3.63
C ILE A 269 18.43 -7.86 2.54
N SER A 270 19.09 -8.06 1.39
CA SER A 270 19.01 -7.12 0.26
C SER A 270 17.81 -7.43 -0.60
N PHE A 271 17.12 -6.40 -1.09
CA PHE A 271 15.95 -6.57 -1.93
C PHE A 271 15.84 -5.45 -2.98
N SER A 272 14.94 -5.63 -3.93
CA SER A 272 14.47 -4.57 -4.83
C SER A 272 12.96 -4.69 -5.00
N VAL A 273 12.29 -3.60 -5.36
CA VAL A 273 10.83 -3.59 -5.54
C VAL A 273 10.49 -3.07 -6.92
N TYR A 274 9.85 -3.90 -7.73
CA TYR A 274 9.44 -3.57 -9.08
C TYR A 274 7.92 -3.52 -9.18
N ARG A 275 7.37 -2.33 -9.43
CA ARG A 275 5.93 -2.18 -9.66
C ARG A 275 5.58 -2.66 -11.07
N ALA A 276 4.85 -3.75 -11.17
CA ALA A 276 4.49 -4.34 -12.44
C ALA A 276 3.16 -3.80 -12.97
N ARG A 277 3.14 -3.51 -14.27
CA ARG A 277 1.99 -2.96 -15.00
C ARG A 277 1.76 -3.77 -16.28
N GLY A 278 0.89 -4.77 -16.21
CA GLY A 278 0.70 -5.73 -17.29
C GLY A 278 1.96 -6.57 -17.51
N ARG A 279 2.43 -6.67 -18.76
CA ARG A 279 3.69 -7.35 -19.11
C ARG A 279 4.90 -6.51 -18.65
N THR A 280 5.68 -7.03 -17.71
CA THR A 280 6.81 -6.38 -17.05
C THR A 280 8.00 -7.32 -16.99
N ILE A 281 9.18 -6.91 -17.45
CA ILE A 281 10.43 -7.64 -17.21
C ILE A 281 11.04 -7.17 -15.88
N ILE A 282 11.38 -8.11 -15.02
CA ILE A 282 12.00 -7.90 -13.71
C ILE A 282 13.37 -8.59 -13.72
N PRO A 283 14.47 -7.83 -13.52
CA PRO A 283 15.79 -8.42 -13.30
C PRO A 283 15.79 -9.28 -12.04
N ILE A 284 16.44 -10.44 -12.09
CA ILE A 284 16.69 -11.32 -10.95
C ILE A 284 18.20 -11.28 -10.65
N PRO A 285 18.64 -10.46 -9.68
CA PRO A 285 20.05 -10.37 -9.31
C PRO A 285 20.68 -11.74 -9.03
N THR A 286 21.98 -11.87 -9.34
CA THR A 286 22.78 -13.03 -8.93
C THR A 286 22.69 -13.21 -7.42
N GLY A 287 22.45 -14.45 -6.98
CA GLY A 287 22.25 -14.75 -5.56
C GLY A 287 20.84 -14.47 -5.01
N THR A 288 19.85 -14.11 -5.83
CA THR A 288 18.45 -14.07 -5.38
C THR A 288 18.01 -15.45 -4.88
N ASP A 289 17.58 -15.52 -3.62
CA ASP A 289 17.12 -16.75 -2.96
C ASP A 289 15.59 -16.88 -2.97
N MET A 290 14.88 -15.75 -2.97
CA MET A 290 13.43 -15.67 -3.07
C MET A 290 13.00 -14.57 -4.05
N PHE A 291 11.99 -14.86 -4.86
CA PHE A 291 11.26 -13.82 -5.59
C PHE A 291 9.79 -13.85 -5.17
N THR A 292 9.31 -12.77 -4.55
CA THR A 292 7.93 -12.67 -4.10
C THR A 292 7.12 -11.76 -5.04
N VAL A 293 5.92 -12.20 -5.42
CA VAL A 293 4.92 -11.34 -6.07
C VAL A 293 3.85 -10.98 -5.06
N ALA A 294 3.71 -9.68 -4.78
CA ALA A 294 2.62 -9.12 -3.99
C ALA A 294 1.53 -8.58 -4.91
N VAL A 295 0.32 -9.14 -4.82
CA VAL A 295 -0.89 -8.68 -5.51
C VAL A 295 -1.77 -7.95 -4.50
N VAL A 296 -1.78 -6.62 -4.56
CA VAL A 296 -2.51 -5.76 -3.63
C VAL A 296 -3.80 -5.28 -4.28
N THR A 297 -4.95 -5.50 -3.65
CA THR A 297 -6.27 -5.13 -4.20
C THR A 297 -6.87 -3.95 -3.44
N ASP A 298 -7.49 -3.03 -4.16
CA ASP A 298 -8.23 -1.89 -3.60
C ASP A 298 -9.66 -1.81 -4.18
N THR A 299 -10.22 -2.97 -4.54
CA THR A 299 -11.51 -3.13 -5.23
C THR A 299 -12.73 -2.86 -4.35
N VAL A 300 -13.93 -2.91 -4.94
CA VAL A 300 -15.20 -2.91 -4.20
C VAL A 300 -15.41 -4.26 -3.49
N LYS A 301 -16.05 -4.23 -2.31
CA LYS A 301 -16.51 -5.42 -1.57
C LYS A 301 -17.28 -6.38 -2.50
N ASN A 302 -17.09 -7.68 -2.29
CA ASN A 302 -17.80 -8.78 -2.98
C ASN A 302 -17.50 -8.98 -4.49
N VAL A 303 -16.39 -8.45 -5.00
CA VAL A 303 -15.94 -8.77 -6.36
C VAL A 303 -15.31 -10.16 -6.37
N LYS A 304 -15.67 -11.00 -7.36
CA LYS A 304 -14.96 -12.25 -7.62
C LYS A 304 -13.66 -11.95 -8.31
N TYR A 305 -12.59 -12.54 -7.81
CA TYR A 305 -11.26 -12.43 -8.39
C TYR A 305 -11.08 -13.56 -9.38
N HIS A 306 -10.70 -13.20 -10.60
CA HIS A 306 -10.17 -14.14 -11.57
C HIS A 306 -9.02 -13.44 -12.25
N TYR A 307 -7.80 -13.91 -11.97
CA TYR A 307 -6.61 -13.40 -12.61
C TYR A 307 -5.62 -14.52 -12.87
N ARG A 308 -4.78 -14.33 -13.88
CA ARG A 308 -3.66 -15.19 -14.20
C ARG A 308 -2.38 -14.39 -14.10
N LEU A 309 -1.44 -14.93 -13.33
CA LEU A 309 -0.06 -14.50 -13.24
C LEU A 309 0.79 -15.49 -14.05
N THR A 310 1.47 -15.01 -15.07
CA THR A 310 2.45 -15.79 -15.83
C THR A 310 3.83 -15.23 -15.55
N ILE A 311 4.77 -16.10 -15.19
CA ILE A 311 6.20 -15.79 -15.01
C ILE A 311 6.98 -16.61 -16.02
N ASN A 312 7.55 -15.96 -17.02
CA ASN A 312 8.50 -16.56 -17.94
C ASN A 312 9.93 -16.25 -17.48
N THR A 313 10.79 -17.26 -17.37
CA THR A 313 12.22 -17.16 -17.02
C THR A 313 13.13 -17.21 -18.24
N ASP A 314 12.60 -17.59 -19.41
CA ASP A 314 13.33 -17.57 -20.68
C ASP A 314 13.17 -16.20 -21.32
N VAL A 315 13.86 -15.22 -20.72
CA VAL A 315 13.71 -13.81 -21.04
C VAL A 315 15.05 -13.21 -21.40
N ILE A 316 15.10 -12.66 -22.61
CA ILE A 316 16.23 -11.88 -23.08
C ILE A 316 16.02 -10.45 -22.61
N ILE A 317 16.79 -10.03 -21.59
CA ILE A 317 16.82 -8.64 -21.15
C ILE A 317 17.44 -7.81 -22.27
N PRO A 318 16.79 -6.74 -22.75
CA PRO A 318 17.44 -5.81 -23.67
C PRO A 318 18.71 -5.26 -23.03
N THR A 319 19.83 -5.29 -23.74
CA THR A 319 21.10 -4.71 -23.25
C THR A 319 21.21 -3.21 -23.57
N ALA A 320 20.11 -2.59 -24.02
CA ALA A 320 20.02 -1.22 -24.49
C ALA A 320 18.64 -0.64 -24.14
N ILE A 321 18.57 0.68 -23.99
CA ILE A 321 17.36 1.46 -23.82
C ILE A 321 16.42 1.14 -25.00
N THR A 322 15.14 0.93 -24.70
CA THR A 322 14.13 0.74 -25.75
C THR A 322 12.95 1.67 -25.55
N LEU A 323 12.39 2.21 -26.63
CA LEU A 323 11.18 3.04 -26.60
C LEU A 323 10.03 2.32 -27.34
N SER A 324 9.03 1.92 -26.56
CA SER A 324 7.87 1.18 -27.04
C SER A 324 6.87 2.10 -27.77
N PRO A 325 5.99 1.55 -28.62
CA PRO A 325 4.86 2.30 -29.15
C PRO A 325 4.04 2.94 -28.01
N ASN A 326 3.66 4.22 -28.18
CA ASN A 326 2.76 4.88 -27.25
C ASN A 326 1.33 4.35 -27.40
N PHE A 327 0.54 4.38 -26.31
CA PHE A 327 -0.86 3.99 -26.33
C PHE A 327 -1.74 4.99 -25.57
N PRO A 328 -2.85 5.47 -26.17
CA PRO A 328 -3.25 5.24 -27.56
C PRO A 328 -2.30 5.91 -28.57
N ASN A 329 -2.30 5.46 -29.83
CA ASN A 329 -1.66 6.14 -30.97
C ASN A 329 -2.50 5.88 -32.24
N PRO A 330 -3.17 6.89 -32.83
CA PRO A 330 -3.16 8.29 -32.44
C PRO A 330 -3.75 8.53 -31.04
N PHE A 331 -3.31 9.58 -30.36
CA PHE A 331 -3.83 9.99 -29.05
C PHE A 331 -4.49 11.36 -29.12
N ASN A 332 -5.35 11.65 -28.14
CA ASN A 332 -5.85 13.00 -27.88
C ASN A 332 -5.02 13.65 -26.76
N VAL A 333 -5.65 14.32 -25.78
CA VAL A 333 -4.98 15.11 -24.75
C VAL A 333 -3.85 14.37 -24.02
N THR A 334 -3.93 13.04 -23.86
CA THR A 334 -2.96 12.23 -23.10
C THR A 334 -2.61 10.91 -23.79
N THR A 335 -1.37 10.45 -23.64
CA THR A 335 -0.90 9.11 -24.05
C THR A 335 0.11 8.55 -23.07
N THR A 336 0.25 7.24 -23.00
CA THR A 336 1.27 6.58 -22.17
C THR A 336 2.47 6.20 -23.03
N ILE A 337 3.65 6.65 -22.61
CA ILE A 337 4.94 6.29 -23.20
C ILE A 337 5.57 5.21 -22.33
N ARG A 338 5.95 4.09 -22.96
CA ARG A 338 6.63 2.98 -22.29
C ARG A 338 8.04 2.85 -22.82
N PHE A 339 8.99 2.63 -21.94
CA PHE A 339 10.39 2.43 -22.29
C PHE A 339 11.05 1.43 -21.36
N PHE A 340 12.19 0.87 -21.76
CA PHE A 340 13.01 -0.01 -20.95
C PHE A 340 14.37 0.64 -20.74
N LEU A 341 14.91 0.56 -19.52
CA LEU A 341 16.29 0.92 -19.20
C LEU A 341 17.07 -0.33 -18.77
N PRO A 342 18.26 -0.58 -19.32
CA PRO A 342 19.08 -1.72 -18.93
C PRO A 342 19.67 -1.58 -17.52
N THR A 343 19.91 -0.35 -17.07
CA THR A 343 20.43 0.01 -15.75
C THR A 343 19.68 1.21 -15.19
N TRP A 344 19.83 1.48 -13.89
CA TRP A 344 19.42 2.75 -13.30
C TRP A 344 20.25 3.88 -13.93
N GLU A 345 19.62 4.95 -14.38
CA GLU A 345 20.26 6.12 -15.00
C GLU A 345 19.33 7.36 -14.97
N GLU A 346 19.89 8.56 -15.16
CA GLU A 346 19.09 9.79 -15.34
C GLU A 346 18.51 9.86 -16.76
N VAL A 347 17.19 10.08 -16.87
CA VAL A 347 16.50 10.07 -18.17
C VAL A 347 15.65 11.31 -18.38
N ALA A 348 15.67 11.84 -19.61
CA ALA A 348 14.82 12.92 -20.05
C ALA A 348 13.96 12.51 -21.26
N LEU A 349 12.65 12.80 -21.20
CA LEU A 349 11.76 12.64 -22.33
C LEU A 349 11.46 13.99 -22.96
N SER A 350 11.72 14.13 -24.26
CA SER A 350 11.40 15.32 -25.04
C SER A 350 10.44 14.99 -26.18
N VAL A 351 9.59 15.97 -26.52
CA VAL A 351 8.71 15.95 -27.68
C VAL A 351 9.23 16.99 -28.65
N VAL A 352 9.54 16.54 -29.86
CA VAL A 352 10.08 17.36 -30.94
C VAL A 352 9.13 17.38 -32.13
N ASP A 353 8.98 18.55 -32.76
CA ASP A 353 8.22 18.69 -34.00
C ASP A 353 9.00 18.12 -35.20
N LEU A 354 8.35 18.02 -36.37
CA LEU A 354 9.01 17.53 -37.59
C LEU A 354 10.17 18.41 -38.09
N LYS A 355 10.33 19.62 -37.55
CA LYS A 355 11.46 20.51 -37.84
C LYS A 355 12.60 20.33 -36.82
N GLY A 356 12.47 19.38 -35.89
CA GLY A 356 13.46 19.09 -34.85
C GLY A 356 13.44 20.06 -33.68
N ARG A 357 12.42 20.92 -33.55
CA ARG A 357 12.32 21.85 -32.41
C ARG A 357 11.67 21.14 -31.25
N GLU A 358 12.28 21.22 -30.08
CA GLU A 358 11.68 20.74 -28.84
C GLU A 358 10.46 21.61 -28.49
N VAL A 359 9.31 20.97 -28.35
CA VAL A 359 8.03 21.62 -28.04
C VAL A 359 7.53 21.29 -26.64
N LYS A 360 8.08 20.24 -26.00
CA LYS A 360 7.79 19.86 -24.62
C LYS A 360 8.90 18.97 -24.06
N SER A 361 9.20 19.10 -22.78
CA SER A 361 10.09 18.19 -22.04
C SER A 361 9.39 17.67 -20.77
N VAL A 362 9.62 16.41 -20.43
CA VAL A 362 9.25 15.79 -19.16
C VAL A 362 10.54 15.29 -18.52
N LYS A 363 10.98 15.95 -17.45
CA LYS A 363 12.12 15.48 -16.66
C LYS A 363 11.66 14.31 -15.80
N LEU A 364 12.27 13.16 -16.00
CA LEU A 364 11.99 11.96 -15.20
C LEU A 364 12.96 11.85 -14.02
N GLY A 365 14.15 12.43 -14.14
CA GLY A 365 15.20 12.34 -13.13
C GLY A 365 15.84 10.96 -13.16
N GLU A 366 16.23 10.46 -12.00
CA GLU A 366 16.76 9.11 -11.84
C GLU A 366 15.65 8.07 -11.97
N VAL A 367 15.77 7.16 -12.93
CA VAL A 367 14.78 6.14 -13.23
C VAL A 367 15.39 4.75 -13.02
N GLN A 368 14.65 3.86 -12.37
CA GLN A 368 15.10 2.49 -12.08
C GLN A 368 15.23 1.65 -13.37
N ALA A 369 16.14 0.67 -13.34
CA ALA A 369 16.27 -0.33 -14.40
C ALA A 369 14.94 -1.08 -14.62
N GLY A 370 14.69 -1.53 -15.86
CA GLY A 370 13.48 -2.25 -16.22
C GLY A 370 12.50 -1.43 -17.08
N TYR A 371 11.27 -1.92 -17.21
CA TYR A 371 10.22 -1.22 -17.95
C TYR A 371 9.60 -0.12 -17.11
N ASN A 372 9.59 1.08 -17.68
CA ASN A 372 9.07 2.29 -17.10
C ASN A 372 7.96 2.87 -17.99
N GLU A 373 7.06 3.63 -17.40
CA GLU A 373 6.06 4.36 -18.15
C GLU A 373 5.82 5.77 -17.61
N VAL A 374 5.54 6.69 -18.54
CA VAL A 374 5.20 8.07 -18.24
C VAL A 374 4.00 8.51 -19.06
N THR A 375 3.07 9.21 -18.42
CA THR A 375 1.94 9.84 -19.10
C THR A 375 2.40 11.17 -19.71
N LEU A 376 2.28 11.29 -21.02
CA LEU A 376 2.48 12.52 -21.76
C LEU A 376 1.15 13.24 -21.94
N GLU A 377 1.02 14.42 -21.34
CA GLU A 377 -0.09 15.34 -21.63
C GLU A 377 0.30 16.32 -22.73
N ALA A 378 -0.52 16.46 -23.77
CA ALA A 378 -0.26 17.30 -24.93
C ALA A 378 -1.37 18.32 -25.20
N ARG A 379 -2.07 18.77 -24.14
CA ARG A 379 -3.20 19.71 -24.26
C ARG A 379 -2.86 20.99 -25.05
N ASP A 380 -1.63 21.48 -24.88
CA ASP A 380 -1.15 22.73 -25.48
C ASP A 380 -0.50 22.55 -26.88
N LEU A 381 -0.43 21.32 -27.39
CA LEU A 381 0.16 21.04 -28.70
C LEU A 381 -0.92 20.98 -29.80
N PRO A 382 -0.66 21.48 -31.03
CA PRO A 382 -1.57 21.31 -32.17
C PRO A 382 -1.64 19.85 -32.65
N SER A 383 -2.72 19.46 -33.33
CA SER A 383 -2.81 18.13 -33.94
C SER A 383 -1.75 17.96 -35.02
N GLY A 384 -1.10 16.79 -35.05
CA GLY A 384 -0.06 16.49 -36.01
C GLY A 384 0.90 15.39 -35.56
N PRO A 385 1.85 15.03 -36.43
CA PRO A 385 2.91 14.10 -36.10
C PRO A 385 3.99 14.77 -35.24
N TYR A 386 4.47 14.04 -34.25
CA TYR A 386 5.60 14.41 -33.39
C TYR A 386 6.60 13.27 -33.31
N ILE A 387 7.80 13.58 -32.85
CA ILE A 387 8.79 12.58 -32.45
C ILE A 387 8.95 12.70 -30.93
N ILE A 388 8.89 11.56 -30.24
CA ILE A 388 9.27 11.45 -28.84
C ILE A 388 10.69 10.93 -28.81
N LYS A 389 11.51 11.57 -27.99
CA LYS A 389 12.92 11.25 -27.82
C LYS A 389 13.15 11.00 -26.33
N LEU A 390 13.77 9.87 -26.02
CA LEU A 390 14.19 9.50 -24.69
C LEU A 390 15.72 9.53 -24.69
N ASP A 391 16.27 10.44 -23.91
CA ASP A 391 17.70 10.64 -23.75
C ASP A 391 18.11 10.03 -22.41
N GLY A 392 18.88 8.93 -22.46
CA GLY A 392 19.59 8.38 -21.32
C GLY A 392 21.05 8.85 -21.29
N GLU A 393 21.87 8.27 -20.40
CA GLU A 393 23.26 8.69 -20.21
C GLU A 393 24.15 8.32 -21.41
N THR A 394 23.94 7.14 -21.97
CA THR A 394 24.81 6.57 -23.02
C THR A 394 24.16 6.53 -24.40
N GLU A 395 22.83 6.55 -24.46
CA GLU A 395 22.10 6.42 -25.71
C GLU A 395 20.80 7.23 -25.75
N THR A 396 20.38 7.50 -26.98
CA THR A 396 19.14 8.20 -27.30
C THR A 396 18.29 7.28 -28.16
N VAL A 397 17.04 7.08 -27.77
CA VAL A 397 16.04 6.40 -28.61
C VAL A 397 14.89 7.33 -28.96
N ALA A 398 14.37 7.21 -30.19
CA ALA A 398 13.31 8.09 -30.67
C ALA A 398 12.21 7.32 -31.41
N ARG A 399 10.98 7.81 -31.32
CA ARG A 399 9.82 7.20 -31.96
C ARG A 399 8.80 8.23 -32.38
N LYS A 400 8.19 8.03 -33.56
CA LYS A 400 7.13 8.89 -34.08
C LYS A 400 5.79 8.61 -33.39
N VAL A 401 5.04 9.66 -33.09
CA VAL A 401 3.69 9.61 -32.52
C VAL A 401 2.73 10.53 -33.27
N MET A 402 1.42 10.31 -33.12
CA MET A 402 0.37 11.08 -33.80
C MET A 402 -0.65 11.65 -32.79
N LEU A 403 -0.78 12.98 -32.74
CA LEU A 403 -1.78 13.68 -31.92
C LEU A 403 -2.97 14.12 -32.79
N ILE A 404 -4.19 13.75 -32.40
CA ILE A 404 -5.45 14.14 -33.05
C ILE A 404 -6.40 14.65 -31.96
N LYS A 405 -6.89 15.90 -32.10
CA LYS A 405 -7.82 16.52 -31.15
C LYS A 405 -9.27 16.28 -31.54
#